data_AF-A0A924DSQ5-F1
#
_entry.id   AF-A0A924DSQ5-F1
#
_cell.length_a   1.000
_cell.length_b   1.000
_cell.length_c   1.000
_cell.angle_alpha   90.00
_cell.angle_beta   90.00
_cell.angle_gamma   90.00
#
_symmetry.space_group_name_H-M   'P 1'
#
loop_
_entity.id
_entity.type
_entity.pdbx_description
1 polymer ?
#
loop_
_entity_poly.entity_id
_entity_poly.type
_entity_poly.pdbx_seq_one_letter_code
_entity_poly.pdbx_strand_id
1 'polypeptide(L)'
;MSGPRKFGIGESNEFMPQGAVEFINKKFPRPGNVFNTHFLGNYLAWKWDGKIKVFYHGFVTDTNFYVNEYLPFFQYKTFNEYVKKYDIKCIIVDAYSVDVAFIQMVRTNPSWTFVYEDSKSAVFIRN
;
A
#
# COMPACT_ATOMS: atom_id res chain seq x y z
N MET A 1 -16.76 5.12 -2.53
CA MET A 1 -18.00 4.36 -2.24
C MET A 1 -18.23 4.41 -0.75
N SER A 2 -19.39 4.90 -0.28
CA SER A 2 -19.79 4.76 1.13
C SER A 2 -20.90 3.71 1.22
N GLY A 3 -20.55 2.52 1.71
CA GLY A 3 -21.53 1.49 2.08
C GLY A 3 -22.30 1.87 3.36
N PRO A 4 -23.31 1.08 3.75
CA PRO A 4 -24.07 1.33 4.97
C PRO A 4 -23.13 1.34 6.18
N ARG A 5 -23.08 2.46 6.90
CA ARG A 5 -22.31 2.57 8.14
C ARG A 5 -22.98 1.69 9.20
N LYS A 6 -22.22 0.81 9.85
CA LYS A 6 -22.67 0.11 11.05
C LYS A 6 -22.44 1.01 12.27
N PHE A 7 -23.42 1.08 13.16
CA PHE A 7 -23.25 1.75 14.45
C PHE A 7 -22.14 1.07 15.26
N GLY A 8 -21.27 1.87 15.87
CA GLY A 8 -20.13 1.41 16.66
C GLY A 8 -19.23 2.57 17.10
N ILE A 9 -18.24 2.27 17.94
CA ILE A 9 -17.19 3.20 18.36
C ILE A 9 -15.84 2.74 17.81
N GLY A 10 -14.96 3.68 17.45
CA GLY A 10 -13.61 3.40 16.95
C GLY A 10 -13.51 3.21 15.43
N GLU A 11 -12.42 2.60 14.99
CA GLU A 11 -12.14 2.32 13.57
C GLU A 11 -13.08 1.24 13.03
N SER A 12 -13.54 1.39 11.78
CA SER A 12 -14.27 0.32 11.08
C SER A 12 -13.31 -0.54 10.26
N ASN A 13 -13.30 -1.84 10.57
CA ASN A 13 -12.47 -2.84 9.88
C ASN A 13 -13.05 -3.22 8.51
N GLU A 14 -14.20 -2.66 8.14
CA GLU A 14 -14.90 -3.02 6.92
C GLU A 14 -14.18 -2.51 5.67
N PHE A 15 -13.43 -1.42 5.79
CA PHE A 15 -12.79 -0.73 4.66
C PHE A 15 -11.30 -0.45 4.85
N MET A 16 -10.74 -0.71 6.04
CA MET A 16 -9.36 -0.34 6.38
C MET A 16 -8.44 -1.57 6.42
N PRO A 17 -7.16 -1.44 6.02
CA PRO A 17 -6.18 -2.53 5.96
C PRO A 17 -5.58 -2.84 7.35
N GLN A 18 -6.43 -2.95 8.38
CA GLN A 18 -5.97 -3.14 9.77
C GLN A 18 -5.15 -4.40 9.93
N GLY A 19 -5.58 -5.50 9.33
CA GLY A 19 -4.88 -6.78 9.40
C GLY A 19 -3.46 -6.69 8.84
N ALA A 20 -3.28 -6.03 7.69
CA ALA A 20 -1.96 -5.77 7.13
C ALA A 20 -1.10 -4.88 8.03
N VAL A 21 -1.67 -3.83 8.64
CA VAL A 21 -0.92 -2.96 9.56
C VAL A 21 -0.47 -3.70 10.81
N GLU A 22 -1.37 -4.48 11.44
CA GLU A 22 -1.05 -5.29 12.60
C GLU A 22 0.04 -6.32 12.28
N PHE A 23 -0.08 -6.98 11.12
CA PHE A 23 0.93 -7.91 10.63
C PHE A 23 2.29 -7.25 10.45
N ILE A 24 2.35 -6.10 9.74
CA ILE A 24 3.57 -5.33 9.53
C ILE A 24 4.19 -4.89 10.86
N ASN A 25 3.41 -4.27 11.74
CA ASN A 25 3.93 -3.78 13.02
C ASN A 25 4.51 -4.91 13.88
N LYS A 26 3.92 -6.11 13.81
CA LYS A 26 4.37 -7.28 14.58
C LYS A 26 5.58 -8.00 13.97
N LYS A 27 5.61 -8.13 12.65
CA LYS A 27 6.62 -8.97 11.93
C LYS A 27 7.75 -8.16 11.32
N PHE A 28 7.48 -6.92 10.94
CA PHE A 28 8.38 -6.03 10.24
C PHE A 28 8.30 -4.61 10.85
N PRO A 29 8.77 -4.39 12.09
CA PRO A 29 8.66 -3.10 12.78
C PRO A 29 9.43 -1.96 12.08
N ARG A 30 10.29 -2.30 11.09
CA ARG A 30 10.97 -1.38 10.20
C ARG A 30 10.85 -1.90 8.75
N PRO A 31 9.66 -1.75 8.13
CA PRO A 31 9.43 -2.33 6.81
C PRO A 31 10.09 -1.52 5.67
N GLY A 32 10.78 -0.42 6.00
CA GLY A 32 11.33 0.54 5.04
C GLY A 32 10.25 1.45 4.46
N ASN A 33 10.50 1.99 3.26
CA ASN A 33 9.51 2.82 2.57
C ASN A 33 8.41 1.93 1.99
N VAL A 34 7.17 2.33 2.25
CA VAL A 34 5.97 1.57 1.89
C VAL A 34 5.31 2.19 0.67
N PHE A 35 5.23 1.45 -0.43
CA PHE A 35 4.28 1.77 -1.49
C PHE A 35 2.87 1.33 -1.07
N ASN A 36 1.87 2.16 -1.37
CA ASN A 36 0.49 1.88 -1.08
C ASN A 36 -0.43 2.31 -2.23
N THR A 37 -1.55 1.61 -2.41
CA THR A 37 -2.62 2.09 -3.30
C THR A 37 -3.31 3.32 -2.71
N HIS A 38 -4.03 4.04 -3.57
CA HIS A 38 -4.53 5.40 -3.32
C HIS A 38 -5.39 5.42 -2.06
N PHE A 39 -6.34 4.49 -1.96
CA PHE A 39 -7.31 4.46 -0.87
C PHE A 39 -6.68 4.16 0.50
N LEU A 40 -5.51 3.52 0.55
CA LEU A 40 -4.86 3.16 1.79
C LEU A 40 -4.01 4.29 2.37
N GLY A 41 -3.59 5.24 1.54
CA GLY A 41 -2.55 6.22 1.89
C GLY A 41 -2.86 7.05 3.13
N ASN A 42 -4.07 7.61 3.20
CA ASN A 42 -4.49 8.43 4.33
C ASN A 42 -4.54 7.61 5.63
N TYR A 43 -5.14 6.41 5.56
CA TYR A 43 -5.22 5.52 6.71
C TYR A 43 -3.83 5.13 7.24
N LEU A 44 -2.93 4.71 6.35
CA LEU A 44 -1.57 4.29 6.73
C LEU A 44 -0.76 5.46 7.30
N ALA A 45 -0.86 6.65 6.69
CA ALA A 45 -0.20 7.86 7.19
C ALA A 45 -0.67 8.22 8.61
N TRP A 46 -1.98 8.17 8.85
CA TRP A 46 -2.56 8.41 10.17
C TRP A 46 -2.17 7.33 11.18
N LYS A 47 -2.29 6.05 10.82
CA LYS A 47 -2.08 4.92 11.72
C LYS A 47 -0.63 4.80 12.20
N TRP A 48 0.33 5.18 11.34
CA TRP A 48 1.75 5.16 11.68
C TRP A 48 2.27 6.50 12.19
N ASP A 49 1.46 7.56 12.21
CA ASP A 49 1.84 8.89 12.74
C ASP A 49 3.19 9.37 12.18
N GLY A 50 3.39 9.19 10.86
CA GLY A 50 4.62 9.55 10.15
C GLY A 50 5.87 8.70 10.45
N LYS A 51 5.79 7.72 11.37
CA LYS A 51 6.95 6.85 11.72
C LYS A 51 7.37 5.91 10.59
N ILE A 52 6.43 5.55 9.72
CA ILE A 52 6.68 4.74 8.53
C ILE A 52 6.30 5.59 7.31
N LYS A 53 7.26 5.74 6.39
CA LYS A 53 7.08 6.56 5.20
C LYS A 53 6.20 5.82 4.19
N VAL A 54 5.03 6.40 3.91
CA VAL A 54 4.14 5.97 2.84
C VAL A 54 4.47 6.69 1.54
N PHE A 55 4.35 6.01 0.41
CA PHE A 55 4.66 6.55 -0.90
C PHE A 55 3.67 7.63 -1.33
N TYR A 56 2.39 7.45 -0.98
CA TYR A 56 1.36 8.40 -1.29
C TYR A 56 0.33 8.48 -0.17
N HIS A 57 0.17 9.67 0.42
CA HIS A 57 -0.68 9.90 1.61
C HIS A 57 -2.18 10.04 1.30
N GLY A 58 -2.60 9.86 0.04
CA GLY A 58 -4.01 9.83 -0.34
C GLY A 58 -4.67 11.20 -0.63
N PHE A 59 -3.89 12.29 -0.64
CA PHE A 59 -4.36 13.59 -1.14
C PHE A 59 -3.48 14.01 -2.32
N VAL A 60 -4.10 14.45 -3.42
CA VAL A 60 -3.37 14.99 -4.57
C VAL A 60 -3.02 16.45 -4.24
N THR A 61 -1.94 16.64 -3.50
CA THR A 61 -1.37 17.98 -3.23
C THR A 61 -0.37 18.39 -4.30
N ASP A 62 0.27 17.40 -4.93
CA ASP A 62 1.15 17.55 -6.09
C ASP A 62 0.61 16.70 -7.25
N THR A 63 -0.03 17.36 -8.21
CA THR A 63 -0.57 16.70 -9.41
C THR A 63 0.52 16.16 -10.32
N ASN A 64 1.70 16.79 -10.36
CA ASN A 64 2.81 16.33 -11.20
C ASN A 64 3.38 15.02 -10.67
N PHE A 65 3.57 14.93 -9.35
CA PHE A 65 3.93 13.67 -8.70
C PHE A 65 2.89 12.58 -8.98
N TYR A 66 1.60 12.91 -8.79
CA TYR A 66 0.52 11.93 -8.96
C TYR A 66 0.48 11.36 -10.39
N VAL A 67 0.55 12.22 -11.41
CA VAL A 67 0.44 11.82 -12.81
C VAL A 67 1.72 11.18 -13.34
N ASN A 68 2.89 11.72 -12.99
CA ASN A 68 4.15 11.29 -13.60
C ASN A 68 4.92 10.25 -12.79
N GLU A 69 4.59 10.05 -11.51
CA GLU A 69 5.32 9.13 -10.65
C GLU A 69 4.41 8.08 -10.00
N TYR A 70 3.28 8.50 -9.42
CA TYR A 70 2.38 7.57 -8.74
C TYR A 70 1.61 6.66 -9.72
N LEU A 71 0.90 7.22 -10.71
CA LEU A 71 0.15 6.41 -11.69
C LEU A 71 1.05 5.50 -12.54
N PRO A 72 2.25 5.92 -13.00
CA PRO A 72 3.12 5.03 -13.75
C PRO A 72 3.76 3.94 -12.88
N PHE A 73 3.75 4.02 -11.55
CA PHE A 73 4.28 2.97 -10.68
C PHE A 73 3.63 1.60 -10.91
N PHE A 74 2.36 1.58 -11.36
CA PHE A 74 1.61 0.37 -11.67
C PHE A 74 2.10 -0.35 -12.94
N GLN A 75 2.94 0.30 -13.75
CA GLN A 75 3.43 -0.24 -15.02
C GLN A 75 4.77 -0.96 -14.84
N TYR A 76 4.93 -2.13 -15.47
CA TYR A 76 6.16 -2.93 -15.39
C TYR A 76 7.43 -2.17 -15.76
N LYS A 77 7.35 -1.32 -16.80
CA LYS A 77 8.50 -0.58 -17.35
C LYS A 77 9.14 0.36 -16.31
N THR A 78 8.32 1.00 -15.48
CA THR A 78 8.70 2.02 -14.51
C THR A 78 8.79 1.48 -13.08
N PHE A 79 8.12 0.36 -12.80
CA PHE A 79 8.08 -0.25 -11.46
C PHE A 79 9.47 -0.45 -10.85
N ASN A 80 10.39 -1.14 -11.56
CA ASN A 80 11.72 -1.42 -11.01
C ASN A 80 12.57 -0.14 -10.82
N GLU A 81 12.42 0.83 -11.72
CA GLU A 81 13.08 2.13 -11.61
C GLU A 81 12.61 2.87 -10.36
N TYR A 82 11.30 2.94 -10.14
CA TYR A 82 10.72 3.66 -9.01
C TYR A 82 10.94 2.95 -7.68
N VAL A 83 10.85 1.61 -7.66
CA VAL A 83 11.25 0.79 -6.51
C VAL A 83 12.68 1.12 -6.07
N LYS A 84 13.59 1.36 -7.02
CA LYS A 84 14.96 1.81 -6.70
C LYS A 84 15.01 3.29 -6.30
N LYS A 85 14.38 4.19 -7.07
CA LYS A 85 14.39 5.65 -6.85
C LYS A 85 13.87 6.04 -5.46
N TYR A 86 12.78 5.42 -5.02
CA TYR A 86 12.15 5.72 -3.73
C TYR A 86 12.54 4.72 -2.63
N ASP A 87 13.47 3.81 -2.91
CA ASP A 87 13.88 2.74 -1.99
C ASP A 87 12.70 1.99 -1.38
N ILE A 88 11.74 1.57 -2.21
CA ILE A 88 10.56 0.83 -1.75
C ILE A 88 10.99 -0.55 -1.28
N LYS A 89 10.57 -0.89 -0.06
CA LYS A 89 10.87 -2.17 0.63
C LYS A 89 9.61 -2.94 0.99
N CYS A 90 8.47 -2.28 1.04
CA CYS A 90 7.19 -2.87 1.37
C CYS A 90 6.13 -2.35 0.39
N ILE A 91 5.22 -3.22 -0.05
CA ILE A 91 4.07 -2.90 -0.88
C ILE A 91 2.82 -3.35 -0.12
N ILE A 92 1.88 -2.43 0.09
CA ILE A 92 0.55 -2.73 0.62
C ILE A 92 -0.48 -2.30 -0.41
N VAL A 93 -1.16 -3.27 -1.00
CA VAL A 93 -2.22 -3.01 -1.97
C VAL A 93 -3.55 -3.40 -1.37
N ASP A 94 -4.61 -2.70 -1.76
CA ASP A 94 -5.94 -3.11 -1.36
C ASP A 94 -6.44 -4.25 -2.26
N ALA A 95 -7.21 -5.17 -1.68
CA ALA A 95 -7.63 -6.39 -2.35
C ALA A 95 -8.75 -6.17 -3.40
N TYR A 96 -9.39 -5.00 -3.42
CA TYR A 96 -10.61 -4.74 -4.19
C TYR A 96 -10.47 -3.66 -5.27
N SER A 97 -9.43 -2.84 -5.23
CA SER A 97 -9.24 -1.68 -6.09
C SER A 97 -7.98 -1.89 -6.92
N VAL A 98 -8.27 -2.28 -8.16
CA VAL A 98 -7.59 -1.77 -9.35
C VAL A 98 -6.08 -2.00 -9.36
N ASP A 99 -5.67 -3.25 -9.59
CA ASP A 99 -4.98 -3.64 -10.81
C ASP A 99 -4.44 -5.08 -10.62
N VAL A 100 -5.25 -6.08 -11.00
CA VAL A 100 -4.89 -7.50 -10.89
C VAL A 100 -3.56 -7.78 -11.60
N ALA A 101 -3.28 -7.05 -12.69
CA ALA A 101 -2.01 -7.16 -13.40
C ALA A 101 -0.83 -6.68 -12.55
N PHE A 102 -0.98 -5.59 -11.79
CA PHE A 102 0.05 -5.12 -10.87
C PHE A 102 0.32 -6.13 -9.75
N ILE A 103 -0.74 -6.65 -9.11
CA ILE A 103 -0.60 -7.67 -8.06
C ILE A 103 0.11 -8.90 -8.61
N GLN A 104 -0.30 -9.37 -9.79
CA GLN A 104 0.32 -10.52 -10.44
C GLN A 104 1.78 -10.24 -10.80
N MET A 105 2.09 -9.05 -11.30
CA MET A 105 3.44 -8.59 -11.61
C MET A 105 4.35 -8.60 -10.37
N VAL A 106 3.87 -8.14 -9.22
CA VAL A 106 4.65 -8.18 -7.97
C VAL A 106 4.77 -9.62 -7.48
N ARG A 107 3.71 -10.43 -7.54
CA ARG A 107 3.70 -11.86 -7.16
C ARG A 107 4.69 -12.70 -7.95
N THR A 108 4.91 -12.41 -9.23
CA THR A 108 5.85 -13.16 -10.08
C THR A 108 7.27 -12.59 -10.08
N ASN A 109 7.50 -11.45 -9.44
CA ASN A 109 8.83 -10.84 -9.36
C ASN A 109 9.65 -11.48 -8.22
N PRO A 110 10.79 -12.13 -8.50
CA PRO A 110 11.58 -12.84 -7.50
C PRO A 110 12.26 -11.93 -6.46
N SER A 111 12.23 -10.60 -6.64
CA SER A 111 12.72 -9.65 -5.65
C SER A 111 11.71 -9.38 -4.53
N TRP A 112 10.50 -9.92 -4.63
CA TRP A 112 9.41 -9.68 -3.69
C TRP A 112 8.86 -10.98 -3.14
N THR A 113 8.60 -10.99 -1.84
CA THR A 113 7.96 -12.10 -1.14
C THR A 113 6.57 -11.65 -0.70
N PHE A 114 5.55 -12.43 -1.07
CA PHE A 114 4.19 -12.28 -0.59
C PHE A 114 4.08 -12.85 0.82
N VAL A 115 3.72 -12.00 1.80
CA VAL A 115 3.81 -12.36 3.24
C VAL A 115 2.49 -12.32 3.99
N TYR A 116 1.48 -11.63 3.45
CA TYR A 116 0.18 -11.49 4.11
C TYR A 116 -0.91 -11.13 3.11
N GLU A 117 -2.11 -11.67 3.34
CA GLU A 117 -3.34 -11.27 2.66
C GLU A 117 -4.54 -11.52 3.56
N ASP A 118 -5.48 -10.58 3.50
CA ASP A 118 -6.81 -10.71 4.05
C ASP A 118 -7.84 -10.25 3.02
N SER A 119 -9.11 -10.19 3.43
CA SER A 119 -10.16 -9.70 2.55
C SER A 119 -9.97 -8.24 2.10
N LYS A 120 -9.08 -7.44 2.71
CA LYS A 120 -8.95 -6.00 2.47
C LYS A 120 -7.66 -5.61 1.77
N SER A 121 -6.61 -6.39 1.93
CA SER A 121 -5.27 -6.00 1.53
C SER A 121 -4.33 -7.18 1.33
N ALA A 122 -3.29 -6.95 0.54
CA ALA A 122 -2.17 -7.84 0.35
C ALA A 122 -0.85 -7.10 0.62
N VAL A 123 0.13 -7.83 1.17
CA VAL A 123 1.43 -7.29 1.58
C VAL A 123 2.56 -8.06 0.93
N PHE A 124 3.52 -7.31 0.40
CA PHE A 124 4.76 -7.83 -0.15
C PHE A 124 5.95 -7.14 0.50
N ILE A 125 6.99 -7.91 0.82
CA ILE A 125 8.26 -7.42 1.34
C ILE A 125 9.35 -7.71 0.32
N ARG A 126 10.23 -6.74 0.12
CA ARG A 126 11.38 -6.89 -0.76
C ARG A 126 12.44 -7.77 -0.10
N ASN A 127 13.00 -8.69 -0.87
CA ASN A 127 14.10 -9.56 -0.46
C ASN A 127 15.41 -8.80 -0.24
#